data_AF-A0A7J9HBZ0-F1
#
_entry.id   AF-A0A7J9HBZ0-F1
#
_cell.length_a   1.000
_cell.length_b   1.000
_cell.length_c   1.000
_cell.angle_alpha   90.00
_cell.angle_beta   90.00
_cell.angle_gamma   90.00
#
_symmetry.space_group_name_H-M   'P 1'
#
loop_
_entity.id
_entity.type
_entity.pdbx_description
1 polymer ?
#
loop_
_entity_poly.entity_id
_entity_poly.type
_entity_poly.pdbx_seq_one_letter_code
_entity_poly.pdbx_strand_id
1 'polypeptide(L)'
;MKYIDADEAERIRNCNGRVLALKGEPHIQRVWLPHEDSPGLAMSRAFGDFLLKNHGIIAVPDVFRHHLTPEDQFIVLATDGVWDVLNNNQVASIVMEAESEQEAAKTVVEAATASWKKKFPSSKVDDCTVVCLFFHKKQKPS
;
A
#
# COMPACT_ATOMS: atom_id res chain seq x y z
N MET A 1 2.90 9.87 1.60
CA MET A 1 2.42 10.35 2.91
C MET A 1 1.19 9.54 3.24
N LYS A 2 1.22 8.73 4.30
CA LYS A 2 0.09 7.87 4.70
C LYS A 2 -0.93 8.72 5.44
N TYR A 3 -1.86 9.31 4.70
CA TYR A 3 -2.94 10.14 5.21
C TYR A 3 -4.25 9.34 5.17
N ILE A 4 -5.11 9.54 6.17
CA ILE A 4 -6.47 9.01 6.17
C ILE A 4 -7.34 10.06 5.52
N ASP A 5 -7.93 9.74 4.36
CA ASP A 5 -8.75 10.67 3.58
C ASP A 5 -9.80 11.40 4.41
N ALA A 6 -10.18 12.61 3.99
CA ALA A 6 -11.04 13.49 4.78
C ALA A 6 -12.37 12.84 5.18
N ASP A 7 -13.03 12.19 4.22
CA ASP A 7 -14.30 11.48 4.42
C ASP A 7 -14.14 10.26 5.33
N GLU A 8 -13.00 9.55 5.23
CA GLU A 8 -12.66 8.44 6.12
C GLU A 8 -12.47 8.93 7.56
N ALA A 9 -11.74 10.04 7.73
CA ALA A 9 -11.49 10.65 9.02
C ALA A 9 -12.76 11.22 9.65
N GLU A 10 -13.65 11.81 8.84
CA GLU A 10 -14.96 12.27 9.29
C GLU A 10 -15.81 11.10 9.80
N ARG A 11 -15.91 10.01 9.03
CA ARG A 11 -16.62 8.79 9.46
C ARG A 11 -16.09 8.28 10.80
N ILE A 12 -14.77 8.20 10.95
CA ILE A 12 -14.13 7.74 12.19
C ILE A 12 -14.52 8.62 13.37
N ARG A 13 -14.44 9.95 13.22
CA ARG A 13 -14.81 10.91 14.27
C ARG A 13 -16.31 10.84 14.63
N ASN A 14 -17.17 10.68 13.63
CA ASN A 14 -18.62 10.50 13.83
C ASN A 14 -18.96 9.20 14.57
N CYS A 15 -18.08 8.20 14.51
CA CYS A 15 -18.17 6.96 15.30
C CYS A 15 -17.37 7.01 16.61
N ASN A 16 -17.05 8.21 17.12
CA ASN A 16 -16.30 8.44 18.35
C ASN A 16 -14.84 7.92 18.31
N GLY A 17 -14.33 7.53 17.14
CA GLY A 17 -12.91 7.19 16.97
C GLY A 17 -12.05 8.45 16.87
N ARG A 18 -10.74 8.32 17.15
CA ARG A 18 -9.78 9.42 17.01
C ARG A 18 -8.84 9.17 15.84
N VAL A 19 -8.51 10.22 15.10
CA VAL A 19 -7.52 10.21 14.01
C VAL A 19 -6.38 11.16 14.36
N LEU A 20 -5.24 10.60 14.77
CA LEU A 20 -4.09 11.35 15.29
C LEU A 20 -2.79 10.66 14.88
N ALA A 21 -1.73 11.43 14.63
CA ALA A 21 -0.40 10.91 14.40
C ALA A 21 0.38 10.76 15.72
N LEU A 22 1.35 9.85 15.74
CA LEU A 22 2.31 9.78 16.86
C LEU A 22 3.27 10.96 16.80
N LYS A 23 3.74 11.43 17.97
CA LYS A 23 4.70 12.55 18.05
C LYS A 23 6.00 12.28 17.28
N GLY A 24 6.46 11.03 17.27
CA GLY A 24 7.66 10.60 16.52
C GLY A 24 7.40 10.33 15.03
N GLU A 25 6.15 10.23 14.60
CA GLU A 25 5.75 9.88 13.23
C GLU A 25 4.64 10.83 12.74
N PRO A 26 4.86 12.15 12.68
CA PRO A 26 3.80 13.14 12.39
C PRO A 26 3.18 12.97 10.99
N HIS A 27 3.83 12.21 10.11
CA HIS A 27 3.39 11.95 8.74
C HIS A 27 2.52 10.69 8.59
N ILE A 28 2.26 9.95 9.68
CA ILE A 28 1.46 8.73 9.68
C ILE A 28 0.27 8.95 10.61
N GLN A 29 -0.92 9.10 10.02
CA GLN A 29 -2.15 9.15 10.80
C GLN A 29 -2.56 7.74 11.23
N ARG A 30 -3.05 7.65 12.47
CA ARG A 30 -3.51 6.41 13.07
C ARG A 30 -4.89 6.59 13.68
N VAL A 31 -5.61 5.48 13.75
CA VAL A 31 -6.94 5.38 14.35
C VAL A 31 -6.81 4.79 15.75
N TRP A 32 -7.45 5.47 16.70
CA TRP A 32 -7.39 5.16 18.13
C TRP A 32 -8.79 5.07 18.72
N LEU A 33 -8.91 4.32 19.80
CA LEU A 33 -10.10 4.31 20.65
C LEU A 33 -10.37 5.70 21.25
N PRO A 34 -11.62 6.01 21.63
CA PRO A 34 -12.00 7.35 22.10
C PRO A 34 -11.18 7.87 23.30
N HIS A 35 -10.83 6.97 24.23
CA HIS A 35 -10.23 7.32 25.52
C HIS A 35 -8.89 6.62 25.78
N GLU A 36 -8.40 5.87 24.80
CA GLU A 36 -7.18 5.07 24.93
C GLU A 36 -6.32 5.19 23.68
N ASP A 37 -5.01 5.39 23.86
CA ASP A 37 -4.02 5.40 22.79
C ASP A 37 -3.69 3.97 22.35
N SER A 38 -4.75 3.23 21.99
CA SER A 38 -4.73 1.86 21.50
C SER A 38 -5.85 1.66 20.47
N PRO A 39 -5.70 0.78 19.46
CA PRO A 39 -4.47 0.06 19.10
C PRO A 39 -3.51 0.88 18.22
N GLY A 40 -3.95 1.99 17.62
CA GLY A 40 -3.11 2.83 16.76
C GLY A 40 -2.97 2.31 15.33
N LEU A 41 -4.09 1.90 14.72
CA LEU A 41 -4.14 1.33 13.37
C LEU A 41 -3.83 2.41 12.31
N ALA A 42 -2.88 2.16 11.43
CA ALA A 42 -2.46 3.12 10.39
C ALA A 42 -3.35 3.12 9.13
N MET A 43 -4.53 2.50 9.20
CA MET A 43 -5.49 2.36 8.09
C MET A 43 -6.91 2.68 8.58
N SER A 44 -7.77 3.20 7.70
CA SER A 44 -9.19 3.46 8.00
C SER A 44 -10.12 2.29 7.60
N ARG A 45 -9.61 1.36 6.80
CA ARG A 45 -10.33 0.17 6.35
C ARG A 45 -9.44 -1.06 6.47
N ALA A 46 -9.97 -2.11 7.07
CA ALA A 46 -9.24 -3.35 7.31
C ALA A 46 -10.22 -4.50 7.54
N PHE A 47 -9.80 -5.74 7.22
CA PHE A 47 -10.42 -6.91 7.84
C PHE A 47 -9.87 -7.07 9.27
N GLY A 48 -10.63 -7.71 10.18
CA GLY A 48 -10.20 -7.83 11.58
C GLY A 48 -10.39 -6.54 12.37
N ASP A 49 -9.43 -6.15 13.22
CA ASP A 49 -9.45 -4.94 14.05
C ASP A 49 -10.77 -4.67 14.78
N PHE A 50 -11.35 -5.73 15.36
CA PHE A 50 -12.70 -5.72 15.93
C PHE A 50 -12.93 -4.62 16.98
N LEU A 51 -11.88 -4.26 17.74
CA LEU A 51 -11.94 -3.17 18.72
C LEU A 51 -12.29 -1.82 18.09
N LEU A 52 -11.89 -1.58 16.84
CA LEU A 52 -12.11 -0.31 16.15
C LEU A 52 -13.34 -0.33 15.21
N LYS A 53 -14.03 -1.46 15.07
CA LYS A 53 -15.19 -1.57 14.15
C LYS A 53 -16.35 -0.66 14.53
N ASN A 54 -16.59 -0.49 15.82
CA ASN A 54 -17.59 0.44 16.32
C ASN A 54 -17.09 1.91 16.31
N HIS A 55 -15.86 2.13 15.84
CA HIS A 55 -15.19 3.43 15.80
C HIS A 55 -14.79 3.85 14.38
N GLY A 56 -15.59 3.42 13.40
CA GLY A 56 -15.53 3.88 12.01
C GLY A 56 -14.54 3.14 11.11
N ILE A 57 -13.82 2.14 11.63
CA ILE A 57 -13.08 1.20 10.78
C ILE A 57 -14.07 0.26 10.10
N ILE A 58 -14.00 0.18 8.77
CA ILE A 58 -14.89 -0.67 7.97
C ILE A 58 -14.07 -1.72 7.20
N ALA A 59 -14.74 -2.77 6.75
CA ALA A 59 -14.14 -3.78 5.85
C ALA A 59 -14.67 -3.68 4.42
N VAL A 60 -15.48 -2.65 4.13
CA VAL A 60 -16.07 -2.44 2.80
C VAL A 60 -15.00 -1.81 1.90
N PRO A 61 -14.59 -2.46 0.81
CA PRO A 61 -13.57 -1.93 -0.08
C PRO A 61 -14.15 -0.87 -1.02
N ASP A 62 -13.28 -0.02 -1.58
CA ASP A 62 -13.62 0.71 -2.79
C ASP A 62 -13.51 -0.23 -4.00
N VAL A 63 -14.52 -0.19 -4.86
CA VAL A 63 -14.61 -1.09 -6.01
C VAL A 63 -14.52 -0.28 -7.30
N PHE A 64 -13.44 -0.49 -8.03
CA PHE A 64 -13.22 0.08 -9.35
C PHE A 64 -13.30 -0.99 -10.42
N ARG A 65 -13.78 -0.61 -11.61
CA ARG A 65 -13.83 -1.49 -12.79
C ARG A 65 -13.11 -0.79 -13.93
N HIS A 66 -12.20 -1.52 -14.56
CA HIS A 66 -11.47 -1.08 -15.75
C HIS A 66 -11.69 -2.08 -16.87
N HIS A 67 -11.99 -1.60 -18.07
CA HIS A 67 -12.10 -2.45 -19.24
C HIS A 67 -10.72 -2.55 -19.89
N LEU A 68 -10.16 -3.75 -19.95
CA LEU A 68 -8.84 -3.95 -20.54
C LEU A 68 -8.85 -3.62 -22.03
N THR A 69 -7.83 -2.90 -22.44
CA THR A 69 -7.52 -2.51 -23.80
C THR A 69 -6.20 -3.16 -24.24
N PRO A 70 -5.93 -3.30 -25.54
CA PRO A 70 -4.63 -3.78 -26.03
C PRO A 70 -3.43 -2.95 -25.55
N GLU A 71 -3.65 -1.70 -25.17
CA GLU A 71 -2.65 -0.79 -24.62
C GLU A 71 -2.24 -1.17 -23.18
N ASP A 72 -3.12 -1.82 -22.43
CA ASP A 72 -2.86 -2.26 -21.06
C ASP A 72 -1.87 -3.44 -21.04
N GLN A 73 -0.63 -3.21 -20.62
CA GLN A 73 0.40 -4.25 -20.65
C GLN A 73 0.37 -5.17 -19.42
N PHE A 74 0.20 -4.59 -18.23
CA PHE A 74 0.25 -5.30 -16.96
C PHE A 74 -0.46 -4.52 -15.85
N ILE A 75 -0.73 -5.20 -14.74
CA ILE A 75 -1.11 -4.60 -13.46
C ILE A 75 -0.15 -5.07 -12.37
N VAL A 76 0.21 -4.15 -11.48
CA VAL A 76 1.05 -4.44 -10.31
C VAL A 76 0.22 -4.22 -9.04
N LEU A 77 0.17 -5.26 -8.20
CA LEU A 77 -0.39 -5.19 -6.86
C LEU A 77 0.76 -5.34 -5.88
N ALA A 78 0.91 -4.42 -4.93
CA ALA A 78 1.99 -4.49 -3.95
C ALA A 78 1.56 -3.94 -2.59
N THR A 79 2.27 -4.35 -1.53
CA THR A 79 2.12 -3.79 -0.18
C THR A 79 2.77 -2.41 -0.07
N ASP A 80 2.47 -1.70 1.01
CA ASP A 80 3.09 -0.40 1.33
C ASP A 80 4.61 -0.48 1.49
N GLY A 81 5.16 -1.62 1.90
CA GLY A 81 6.60 -1.89 1.84
C GLY A 81 7.24 -1.61 0.48
N VAL A 82 6.50 -1.73 -0.63
CA VAL A 82 6.97 -1.30 -1.96
C VAL A 82 6.67 0.18 -2.22
N TRP A 83 5.41 0.59 -2.04
CA TRP A 83 4.94 1.93 -2.42
C TRP A 83 5.45 3.08 -1.54
N ASP A 84 5.91 2.80 -0.33
CA ASP A 84 6.52 3.80 0.55
C ASP A 84 7.90 4.25 0.02
N VAL A 85 8.56 3.41 -0.77
CA VAL A 85 9.94 3.64 -1.22
C VAL A 85 10.09 3.74 -2.74
N LEU A 86 9.18 3.20 -3.52
CA LEU A 86 9.15 3.31 -4.98
C LEU A 86 7.86 4.00 -5.46
N ASN A 87 7.98 4.83 -6.49
CA ASN A 87 6.81 5.41 -7.17
C ASN A 87 6.36 4.58 -8.37
N ASN A 88 5.16 4.86 -8.89
CA ASN A 88 4.55 4.15 -10.01
C ASN A 88 5.46 4.04 -11.24
N ASN A 89 6.16 5.12 -11.60
CA ASN A 89 7.03 5.13 -12.78
C ASN A 89 8.25 4.22 -12.58
N GLN A 90 8.86 4.24 -11.38
CA GLN A 90 9.99 3.36 -11.06
C GLN A 90 9.58 1.89 -11.14
N VAL A 91 8.43 1.54 -10.56
CA VAL A 91 7.92 0.17 -10.61
C VAL A 91 7.58 -0.23 -12.04
N ALA A 92 6.89 0.62 -12.80
CA ALA A 92 6.55 0.37 -14.19
C ALA A 92 7.80 0.15 -15.07
N SER A 93 8.84 0.97 -14.93
CA SER A 93 10.11 0.79 -15.65
C SER A 93 10.75 -0.57 -15.37
N ILE A 94 10.85 -0.95 -14.09
CA ILE A 94 11.39 -2.27 -13.70
C ILE A 94 10.60 -3.41 -14.34
N VAL A 95 9.27 -3.34 -14.27
CA VAL A 95 8.38 -4.40 -14.79
C VAL A 95 8.43 -4.48 -16.31
N MET A 96 8.57 -3.35 -17.02
CA MET A 96 8.70 -3.32 -18.48
C MET A 96 10.02 -3.91 -18.96
N GLU A 97 11.12 -3.63 -18.25
CA GLU A 97 12.48 -4.07 -18.60
C GLU A 97 12.75 -5.55 -18.29
N ALA A 98 11.97 -6.17 -17.40
CA ALA A 98 12.16 -7.57 -17.00
C ALA A 98 11.92 -8.57 -18.14
N GLU A 99 12.73 -9.64 -18.21
CA GLU A 99 12.63 -10.67 -19.24
C GLU A 99 11.51 -11.68 -18.95
N SER A 100 11.13 -11.83 -17.67
CA SER A 100 10.08 -12.74 -17.21
C SER A 100 9.21 -12.15 -16.11
N GLU A 101 8.02 -12.73 -15.90
CA GLU A 101 7.09 -12.31 -14.86
C GLU A 101 7.69 -12.50 -13.46
N GLN A 102 8.43 -13.60 -13.27
CA GLN A 102 9.13 -13.93 -12.04
C GLN A 102 10.24 -12.93 -11.74
N GLU A 103 11.02 -12.57 -12.77
CA GLU A 103 12.05 -11.55 -12.65
C GLU A 103 11.44 -10.18 -12.33
N ALA A 104 10.35 -9.79 -12.99
CA ALA A 104 9.67 -8.52 -12.74
C ALA A 104 9.31 -8.37 -11.26
N ALA A 105 8.64 -9.37 -10.68
CA ALA A 105 8.26 -9.35 -9.28
C ALA A 105 9.50 -9.32 -8.35
N LYS A 106 10.50 -10.15 -8.64
CA LYS A 106 11.74 -10.22 -7.85
C LYS A 106 12.50 -8.89 -7.85
N THR A 107 12.71 -8.29 -9.02
CA THR A 107 13.47 -7.06 -9.19
C THR A 107 12.76 -5.88 -8.52
N VAL A 108 11.43 -5.83 -8.51
CA VAL A 108 10.67 -4.82 -7.75
C VAL A 108 10.92 -4.94 -6.24
N VAL A 109 10.87 -6.16 -5.68
CA VAL A 109 11.15 -6.39 -4.25
C VAL A 109 12.59 -6.04 -3.89
N GLU A 110 13.56 -6.40 -4.73
CA GLU A 110 14.97 -6.07 -4.53
C GLU A 110 15.20 -4.55 -4.57
N ALA A 111 14.59 -3.86 -5.54
CA ALA A 111 14.66 -2.40 -5.65
C ALA A 111 14.03 -1.70 -4.44
N ALA A 112 12.88 -2.20 -3.95
CA ALA A 112 12.24 -1.68 -2.74
C ALA A 112 13.14 -1.88 -1.52
N THR A 113 13.67 -3.09 -1.33
CA THR A 113 14.59 -3.43 -0.23
C THR A 113 15.84 -2.56 -0.23
N ALA A 114 16.44 -2.32 -1.40
CA ALA A 114 17.58 -1.43 -1.55
C ALA A 114 17.21 0.04 -1.23
N SER A 115 16.02 0.47 -1.66
CA SER A 115 15.53 1.83 -1.41
C SER A 115 15.23 2.09 0.06
N TRP A 116 14.71 1.09 0.80
CA TRP A 116 14.54 1.18 2.25
C TRP A 116 15.87 1.45 2.96
N LYS A 117 16.91 0.67 2.66
CA LYS A 117 18.25 0.84 3.26
C LYS A 117 18.84 2.23 3.00
N LYS A 118 18.50 2.84 1.86
CA LYS A 118 18.96 4.19 1.50
C LYS A 118 18.14 5.30 2.15
N LYS A 119 16.81 5.18 2.16
CA LYS A 119 15.89 6.21 2.68
C LYS A 119 15.79 6.20 4.21
N PHE A 120 15.84 5.01 4.80
CA PHE A 120 15.64 4.78 6.22
C PHE A 120 16.76 3.88 6.78
N PRO A 121 18.02 4.37 6.82
CA PRO A 121 19.19 3.54 7.12
C PRO A 121 19.19 2.95 8.54
N SER A 122 18.46 3.58 9.47
CA SER A 122 18.31 3.14 10.86
C SER A 122 17.02 2.35 11.12
N SER A 123 16.18 2.14 10.10
CA SER A 123 14.90 1.43 10.22
C SER A 123 15.01 0.02 9.66
N LYS A 124 14.21 -0.90 10.21
CA LYS A 124 14.02 -2.22 9.61
C LYS A 124 13.29 -2.06 8.27
N VAL A 125 13.70 -2.84 7.28
CA VAL A 125 12.96 -2.97 6.01
C VAL A 125 11.60 -3.59 6.30
N ASP A 126 10.55 -3.00 5.75
CA ASP A 126 9.18 -3.52 5.86
C ASP A 126 8.97 -4.75 4.97
N ASP A 127 7.89 -5.49 5.21
CA ASP A 127 7.54 -6.64 4.40
C ASP A 127 7.11 -6.21 2.98
N CYS A 128 7.95 -6.52 2.01
CA CYS A 128 7.74 -6.15 0.60
C CYS A 128 7.13 -7.33 -0.16
N THR A 129 5.85 -7.24 -0.52
CA THR A 129 5.16 -8.23 -1.36
C THR A 129 4.68 -7.56 -2.64
N VAL A 130 4.86 -8.24 -3.79
CA VAL A 130 4.39 -7.77 -5.09
C VAL A 130 3.85 -8.92 -5.93
N VAL A 131 2.83 -8.63 -6.73
CA VAL A 131 2.29 -9.49 -7.79
C VAL A 131 2.28 -8.67 -9.07
N CYS A 132 2.96 -9.16 -10.10
CA CYS A 132 2.96 -8.59 -11.44
C CYS A 132 2.15 -9.50 -12.36
N LEU A 133 1.04 -9.01 -12.90
CA LEU A 133 0.19 -9.75 -13.83
C LEU A 133 0.26 -9.09 -15.21
N PHE A 134 0.73 -9.83 -16.21
CA PHE A 134 0.81 -9.38 -17.60
C PHE A 134 -0.43 -9.82 -18.37
N PHE A 135 -1.06 -8.91 -19.11
CA PHE A 135 -2.26 -9.21 -19.89
C PHE A 135 -1.94 -9.86 -21.23
N HIS A 136 -0.74 -9.56 -21.77
CA HIS A 136 -0.26 -10.04 -23.04
C HIS A 136 0.98 -10.91 -22.83
N LYS A 137 0.99 -12.13 -23.37
CA LYS A 137 2.19 -12.96 -23.36
C LYS A 137 3.22 -12.37 -24.32
N LYS A 138 4.45 -12.15 -23.85
CA LYS A 138 5.59 -11.86 -24.73
C LYS A 138 5.72 -13.04 -25.72
N GLN A 139 5.57 -12.77 -27.02
CA GLN A 139 5.85 -13.79 -28.03
C GLN A 139 7.33 -14.15 -27.92
N LYS A 140 7.64 -15.45 -27.72
CA LYS A 140 9.02 -15.90 -27.83
C LYS A 140 9.48 -15.62 -29.26
N PRO A 141 10.62 -14.94 -29.47
CA PRO A 141 11.20 -14.87 -30.81
C PRO A 141 11.44 -16.31 -31.28
N SER A 142 10.95 -16.59 -32.49
CA SER A 142 11.12 -17.85 -33.22
C SER A 142 12.59 -18.12 -33.55
#